data_AF-A0A968N4L9-F1
#
_entry.id   AF-A0A968N4L9-F1
#
_cell.length_a   1.000
_cell.length_b   1.000
_cell.length_c   1.000
_cell.angle_alpha   90.00
_cell.angle_beta   90.00
_cell.angle_gamma   90.00
#
_symmetry.space_group_name_H-M   'P 1'
#
loop_
_entity.id
_entity.type
_entity.pdbx_description
1 polymer ?
#
loop_
_entity_poly.entity_id
_entity_poly.type
_entity_poly.pdbx_seq_one_letter_code
_entity_poly.pdbx_strand_id
1 'polypeptide(L)'
;MNNLERTSEFSHGKGPETNFLWQYVQGLDPETSAQLSKPSLEAVQVMEHNIVGMLGHLPREQFDVAITTNREHLGRLLASAMIGGYFLHNAEQRLGFERHLQGALEGDRPEADA
;
A
#
# COMPACT_ATOMS: atom_id res chain seq x y z
N MET A 1 14.42 0.76 -20.86
CA MET A 1 13.02 1.23 -20.95
C MET A 1 12.18 0.08 -21.46
N ASN A 2 11.09 -0.27 -20.77
CA ASN A 2 10.03 -1.26 -21.10
C ASN A 2 9.75 -2.22 -19.94
N ASN A 3 9.14 -1.71 -18.86
CA ASN A 3 8.49 -2.57 -17.86
C ASN A 3 7.17 -1.97 -17.33
N LEU A 4 6.65 -0.89 -17.93
CA LEU A 4 5.42 -0.24 -17.46
C LEU A 4 4.14 -0.79 -18.14
N GLU A 5 4.29 -1.46 -19.30
CA GLU A 5 3.18 -2.00 -20.11
C GLU A 5 2.55 -3.28 -19.53
N ARG A 6 3.17 -3.93 -18.53
CA ARG A 6 2.71 -5.22 -17.97
C ARG A 6 1.69 -5.08 -16.82
N THR A 7 1.16 -3.89 -16.61
CA THR A 7 0.21 -3.58 -15.53
C THR A 7 -1.24 -3.58 -15.99
N SER A 8 -1.49 -3.58 -17.31
CA SER A 8 -2.83 -3.59 -17.92
C SER A 8 -3.50 -4.97 -17.91
N GLU A 9 -2.74 -6.05 -17.68
CA GLU A 9 -3.27 -7.43 -17.66
C GLU A 9 -4.03 -7.78 -16.37
N PHE A 10 -3.86 -7.03 -15.28
CA PHE A 10 -4.56 -7.30 -14.02
C PHE A 10 -6.07 -6.99 -14.06
N SER A 11 -6.53 -6.27 -15.09
CA SER A 11 -7.93 -5.82 -15.22
C SER A 11 -8.64 -6.29 -16.49
N HIS A 12 -7.96 -6.99 -17.40
CA HIS A 12 -8.54 -7.53 -18.63
C HIS A 12 -8.75 -9.06 -18.54
N GLY A 13 -9.56 -9.48 -17.57
CA GLY A 13 -10.05 -10.86 -17.46
C GLY A 13 -11.46 -10.98 -17.99
N LYS A 14 -11.61 -11.40 -19.26
CA LYS A 14 -12.88 -11.80 -19.87
C LYS A 14 -13.16 -13.26 -19.46
N GLY A 15 -13.90 -13.50 -18.38
CA GLY A 15 -14.33 -14.85 -17.98
C GLY A 15 -14.84 -14.93 -16.52
N PRO A 16 -15.68 -15.93 -16.17
CA PRO A 16 -16.16 -16.17 -14.80
C PRO A 16 -15.09 -16.86 -13.94
N GLU A 17 -13.86 -16.34 -13.98
CA GLU A 17 -12.80 -16.74 -13.06
C GLU A 17 -13.11 -16.05 -11.73
N THR A 18 -13.59 -16.82 -10.77
CA THR A 18 -13.88 -16.36 -9.41
C THR A 18 -12.73 -15.49 -8.90
N ASN A 19 -13.04 -14.28 -8.44
CA ASN A 19 -12.06 -13.34 -7.92
C ASN A 19 -11.34 -13.99 -6.72
N PHE A 20 -10.15 -14.53 -6.96
CA PHE A 20 -9.38 -15.28 -5.98
C PHE A 20 -9.01 -14.44 -4.75
N LEU A 21 -8.73 -13.15 -4.97
CA LEU A 21 -8.50 -12.21 -3.87
C LEU A 21 -9.75 -12.06 -3.00
N TRP A 22 -10.93 -11.97 -3.62
CA TRP A 22 -12.19 -11.89 -2.88
C TRP A 22 -12.47 -13.16 -2.07
N GLN A 23 -12.23 -14.34 -2.65
CA GLN A 23 -12.35 -15.60 -1.91
C GLN A 23 -11.35 -15.70 -0.75
N TYR A 24 -10.11 -15.28 -0.97
CA TYR A 24 -9.08 -15.24 0.06
C TYR A 24 -9.50 -14.33 1.22
N VAL A 25 -9.95 -13.09 0.93
CA VAL A 25 -10.43 -12.14 1.94
C VAL A 25 -11.62 -12.69 2.72
N GLN A 26 -12.57 -13.35 2.05
CA GLN A 26 -13.71 -14.00 2.70
C GLN A 26 -13.32 -15.20 3.57
N GLY A 27 -12.20 -15.86 3.26
CA GLY A 27 -11.67 -16.98 4.03
C GLY A 27 -10.76 -16.59 5.20
N LEU A 28 -10.45 -15.29 5.37
CA LEU A 28 -9.65 -14.81 6.49
C LEU A 28 -10.45 -14.87 7.79
N ASP A 29 -9.78 -15.28 8.87
CA ASP A 29 -10.32 -15.11 10.21
C ASP A 29 -10.56 -13.61 10.51
N PRO A 30 -11.66 -13.24 11.20
CA PRO A 30 -11.97 -11.85 11.52
C PRO A 30 -10.84 -11.10 12.24
N GLU A 31 -10.06 -11.78 13.10
CA GLU A 31 -8.93 -11.17 13.79
C GLU A 31 -7.80 -10.81 12.82
N THR A 32 -7.48 -11.73 11.89
CA THR A 32 -6.47 -11.48 10.85
C THR A 32 -6.91 -10.36 9.92
N SER A 33 -8.19 -10.33 9.53
CA SER A 33 -8.75 -9.22 8.74
C SER A 33 -8.62 -7.89 9.48
N ALA A 34 -8.95 -7.85 10.77
CA ALA A 34 -8.85 -6.64 11.59
C ALA A 34 -7.40 -6.16 11.78
N GLN A 35 -6.43 -7.08 11.86
CA GLN A 35 -5.01 -6.73 11.93
C GLN A 35 -4.49 -6.20 10.58
N LEU A 36 -4.81 -6.85 9.47
CA LEU A 36 -4.40 -6.42 8.13
C LEU A 36 -5.03 -5.08 7.71
N SER A 37 -6.19 -4.74 8.30
CA SER A 37 -6.88 -3.47 8.07
C SER A 37 -6.24 -2.29 8.83
N LYS A 38 -5.21 -2.52 9.66
CA LYS A 38 -4.53 -1.47 10.43
C LYS A 38 -3.24 -1.05 9.71
N PRO A 39 -3.26 0.04 8.93
CA PRO A 39 -2.04 0.59 8.35
C PRO A 39 -1.13 1.15 9.46
N SER A 40 0.18 1.18 9.18
CA SER A 40 1.13 1.93 10.01
C SER A 40 0.84 3.44 9.90
N LEU A 41 1.27 4.23 10.90
CA LEU A 41 1.11 5.69 10.85
C LEU A 41 1.83 6.31 9.63
N GLU A 42 3.00 5.78 9.29
CA GLU A 42 3.80 6.20 8.13
C GLU A 42 3.06 5.87 6.83
N ALA A 43 2.46 4.68 6.76
CA ALA A 43 1.65 4.28 5.61
C ALA A 43 0.44 5.19 5.39
N VAL A 44 -0.25 5.58 6.47
CA VAL A 44 -1.38 6.52 6.40
C VAL A 44 -0.94 7.86 5.82
N GLN A 45 0.18 8.42 6.30
CA GLN A 45 0.69 9.71 5.83
C GLN A 45 1.07 9.68 4.35
N VAL A 46 1.76 8.63 3.90
CA VAL A 46 2.14 8.46 2.50
C VAL A 46 0.91 8.25 1.61
N MET A 47 -0.06 7.46 2.07
CA MET A 47 -1.31 7.23 1.33
C MET A 47 -2.12 8.54 1.19
N GLU A 48 -2.17 9.34 2.24
CA GLU A 48 -2.81 10.65 2.25
C GLU A 48 -2.14 11.60 1.25
N HIS A 49 -0.82 11.65 1.25
CA HIS A 49 -0.06 12.44 0.29
C HIS A 49 -0.34 12.00 -1.16
N ASN A 50 -0.37 10.69 -1.41
CA ASN A 50 -0.69 10.14 -2.73
C ASN A 50 -2.11 10.52 -3.18
N ILE A 51 -3.10 10.39 -2.29
CA ILE A 51 -4.51 10.75 -2.58
C ILE A 51 -4.64 12.25 -2.88
N VAL A 52 -4.01 13.11 -2.07
CA VAL A 52 -3.98 14.56 -2.33
C VAL A 52 -3.29 14.87 -3.65
N GLY A 53 -2.20 14.17 -3.99
CA GLY A 53 -1.54 14.29 -5.29
C GLY A 53 -2.44 13.89 -6.47
N MET A 54 -3.29 12.87 -6.28
CA MET A 54 -4.23 12.40 -7.31
C MET A 54 -5.46 13.29 -7.47
N LEU A 55 -5.92 13.94 -6.40
CA LEU A 55 -7.17 14.70 -6.37
C LEU A 55 -6.97 16.22 -6.39
N GLY A 56 -5.75 16.69 -6.13
CA GLY A 56 -5.44 18.11 -5.94
C GLY A 56 -5.60 18.58 -4.50
N HIS A 57 -4.98 19.73 -4.20
CA HIS A 57 -5.00 20.32 -2.86
C HIS A 57 -6.30 21.12 -2.65
N LEU A 58 -7.25 20.55 -1.91
CA LEU A 58 -8.44 21.25 -1.41
C LEU A 58 -8.41 21.27 0.13
N PRO A 59 -8.55 22.44 0.79
CA PRO A 59 -8.52 22.53 2.24
C PRO A 59 -9.76 21.88 2.86
N ARG A 60 -9.54 20.89 3.72
CA ARG A 60 -10.60 20.01 4.26
C ARG A 60 -11.48 20.71 5.29
N GLU A 61 -11.00 21.79 5.92
CA GLU A 61 -11.83 22.58 6.85
C GLU A 61 -12.93 23.39 6.13
N GLN A 62 -12.86 23.52 4.80
CA GLN A 62 -13.65 24.49 4.03
C GLN A 62 -14.54 23.83 2.98
N PHE A 63 -14.29 22.57 2.65
CA PHE A 63 -14.96 21.88 1.54
C PHE A 63 -15.29 20.44 1.90
N ASP A 64 -16.54 20.07 1.68
CA ASP A 64 -16.93 18.66 1.57
C ASP A 64 -16.62 18.19 0.14
N VAL A 65 -15.71 17.23 -0.01
CA VAL A 65 -15.18 16.80 -1.32
C VAL A 65 -15.92 15.54 -1.78
N ALA A 66 -16.85 15.71 -2.72
CA ALA A 66 -17.51 14.60 -3.40
C ALA A 66 -16.90 14.39 -4.81
N ILE A 67 -16.43 13.17 -5.09
CA ILE A 67 -15.85 12.81 -6.38
C ILE A 67 -16.84 11.94 -7.15
N THR A 68 -17.34 12.44 -8.27
CA THR A 68 -18.19 11.67 -9.19
C THR A 68 -17.32 11.02 -10.26
N THR A 69 -17.37 9.69 -10.38
CA THR A 69 -16.60 8.95 -11.37
C THR A 69 -17.37 7.71 -11.86
N ASN A 70 -16.96 7.12 -12.97
CA ASN A 70 -17.57 5.90 -13.48
C ASN A 70 -16.87 4.65 -12.91
N ARG A 71 -17.51 3.47 -13.05
CA ARG A 71 -16.99 2.20 -12.54
C ARG A 71 -15.59 1.86 -13.06
N GLU A 72 -15.28 2.19 -14.31
CA GLU A 72 -14.00 1.88 -14.94
C GLU A 72 -12.86 2.72 -14.36
N HIS A 73 -13.06 4.03 -14.23
CA HIS A 73 -12.08 4.93 -13.62
C HIS A 73 -11.92 4.68 -12.12
N LEU A 74 -13.01 4.38 -11.40
CA LEU A 74 -12.92 3.96 -10.00
C LEU A 74 -12.14 2.66 -9.85
N GLY A 75 -12.39 1.68 -10.71
CA GLY A 75 -11.65 0.42 -10.72
C GLY A 75 -10.15 0.63 -10.93
N ARG A 76 -9.78 1.49 -11.89
CA ARG A 76 -8.38 1.88 -12.11
C ARG A 76 -7.77 2.57 -10.88
N LEU A 77 -8.49 3.50 -10.27
CA LEU A 77 -8.04 4.19 -9.05
C LEU A 77 -7.77 3.21 -7.90
N LEU A 78 -8.69 2.27 -7.67
CA LEU A 78 -8.55 1.24 -6.64
C LEU A 78 -7.37 0.30 -6.93
N ALA A 79 -7.20 -0.11 -8.20
CA ALA A 79 -6.06 -0.94 -8.60
C ALA A 79 -4.72 -0.22 -8.36
N SER A 80 -4.62 1.06 -8.73
CA SER A 80 -3.44 1.88 -8.45
C SER A 80 -3.16 2.02 -6.96
N ALA A 81 -4.19 2.26 -6.15
CA ALA A 81 -4.06 2.36 -4.69
C ALA A 81 -3.61 1.04 -4.04
N MET A 82 -4.17 -0.10 -4.48
CA MET A 82 -3.77 -1.43 -3.99
C MET A 82 -2.30 -1.73 -4.30
N ILE A 83 -1.86 -1.46 -5.53
CA ILE A 83 -0.47 -1.64 -5.94
C ILE A 83 0.46 -0.71 -5.13
N GLY A 84 0.06 0.56 -4.95
CA GLY A 84 0.79 1.52 -4.12
C GLY A 84 0.95 1.03 -2.68
N GLY A 85 -0.13 0.53 -2.07
CA GLY A 85 -0.10 -0.05 -0.72
C GLY A 85 0.82 -1.27 -0.61
N TYR A 86 0.81 -2.16 -1.60
CA TYR A 86 1.72 -3.31 -1.65
C TYR A 86 3.20 -2.88 -1.71
N PHE A 87 3.54 -1.90 -2.56
CA PHE A 87 4.91 -1.39 -2.64
C PHE A 87 5.34 -0.71 -1.33
N LEU A 88 4.44 0.03 -0.70
CA LEU A 88 4.72 0.69 0.57
C LEU A 88 5.00 -0.32 1.68
N HIS A 89 4.17 -1.37 1.78
CA HIS A 89 4.41 -2.44 2.74
C HIS A 89 5.76 -3.14 2.51
N ASN A 90 6.13 -3.41 1.26
CA ASN A 90 7.44 -3.98 0.95
C ASN A 90 8.60 -3.05 1.34
N ALA A 91 8.43 -1.73 1.15
CA ALA A 91 9.43 -0.74 1.56
C ALA A 91 9.58 -0.71 3.09
N GLU A 92 8.47 -0.76 3.83
CA GLU A 92 8.48 -0.87 5.30
C GLU A 92 9.20 -2.13 5.79
N GLN A 93 8.91 -3.29 5.18
CA GLN A 93 9.58 -4.54 5.55
C GLN A 93 11.09 -4.47 5.31
N ARG A 94 11.51 -3.92 4.16
CA ARG A 94 12.93 -3.73 3.85
C ARG A 94 13.60 -2.78 4.85
N LEU A 95 12.96 -1.67 5.18
CA LEU A 95 13.48 -0.70 6.14
C LEU A 95 13.55 -1.29 7.56
N GLY A 96 12.56 -2.08 7.97
CA GLY A 96 12.60 -2.84 9.23
C GLY A 96 13.78 -3.80 9.28
N PHE A 97 14.05 -4.51 8.17
CA PHE A 97 15.20 -5.40 8.05
C PHE A 97 16.54 -4.64 8.12
N GLU A 98 16.68 -3.54 7.37
CA GLU A 98 17.89 -2.71 7.39
C GLU A 98 18.20 -2.18 8.79
N ARG A 99 17.17 -1.75 9.55
CA ARG A 99 17.32 -1.31 10.95
C ARG A 99 17.80 -2.44 11.87
N HIS A 100 17.23 -3.63 11.74
CA HIS A 100 17.65 -4.79 12.54
C HIS A 100 19.09 -5.21 12.22
N LEU A 101 19.47 -5.19 10.94
CA LEU A 101 20.83 -5.49 10.50
C LEU A 101 21.83 -4.45 11.02
N GLN A 102 21.50 -3.16 10.96
CA GLN A 102 22.35 -2.11 11.51
C GLN A 102 22.53 -2.26 13.03
N GLY A 103 21.45 -2.53 13.77
CA GLY A 103 21.52 -2.80 15.20
C GLY A 103 22.42 -3.99 15.56
N ALA A 104 22.41 -5.04 14.73
CA ALA A 104 23.29 -6.20 14.89
C ALA A 104 24.77 -5.88 14.61
N LEU A 105 25.06 -5.02 13.63
CA LEU A 105 26.42 -4.61 13.27
C LEU A 105 27.03 -3.59 14.25
N GLU A 106 26.19 -2.77 14.89
CA GLU A 106 26.62 -1.74 15.84
C GLU A 106 26.85 -2.29 17.26
N GLY A 107 26.22 -3.43 17.59
CA GLY A 107 26.35 -4.13 18.87
C GLY A 107 27.67 -4.90 19.08
N ASP A 108 28.58 -4.88 18.12
CA ASP A 108 29.85 -5.63 18.15
C ASP A 108 31.10 -4.72 18.24
N ARG A 109 30.94 -3.45 18.65
CA ARG A 109 32.10 -2.60 18.95
C ARG A 109 32.67 -3.02 20.31
N PRO A 110 33.88 -3.61 20.38
CA PRO A 110 34.52 -3.86 21.66
C PRO A 110 34.77 -2.52 22.34
N GLU A 111 34.29 -2.40 23.57
CA GLU A 111 34.64 -1.35 24.51
C GLU A 111 36.17 -1.36 24.63
N ALA A 112 36.83 -0.38 24.01
CA ALA A 112 38.27 -0.23 24.11
C ALA A 112 38.56 0.28 25.52
N ASP A 113 38.99 -0.64 26.38
CA ASP A 113 39.37 -0.40 27.76
C ASP A 113 40.27 0.85 27.92
N ALA A 114 39.89 1.67 28.90
CA ALA A 114 40.59 2.86 29.37
C ALA A 114 41.83 2.52 30.21
#